data_AF-A0A1R4EJ24-F1
#
_entry.id   AF-A0A1R4EJ24-F1
#
_cell.length_a   1.000
_cell.length_b   1.000
_cell.length_c   1.000
_cell.angle_alpha   90.00
_cell.angle_beta   90.00
_cell.angle_gamma   90.00
#
_symmetry.space_group_name_H-M   'P 1'
#
loop_
_entity.id
_entity.type
_entity.pdbx_description
1 polymer ?
#
loop_
_entity_poly.entity_id
_entity_poly.type
_entity_poly.pdbx_seq_one_letter_code
_entity_poly.pdbx_strand_id
1 'polypeptide(L)'
;MVMDVYSTHRSAVYSVREATNLYLIDEGRQEDIPRLSEYYVEVDNYAGDMIPVHLVNKEVSAICDFFQDTYLGLKLHLRMNLASMPFYKSINECIKPYLDSNEQMLFLLVSRLVHCFFSLITGSIALKLVPEKNRIRFDLILREAYVLNKHQIDGVLVIVYRLMEEFCPGTIKKIKIGHRSSLYELDYYKSVFGVPIELGETTSLIYALDNTDDYSSVIDFLIKHEEDISKNFLVNPLLNLLSVQITEYDYKRRCEIAIETLIGFSQPTRDNVSSVMNLSVSTLQRRLKDEGTSFQEVLEETRKRLSQTYLAEKNISTNEVAYLLGYKSPSQFFKCFKGWFGVTPKAYRNSFMNRPGIVGDSTLQENTTMKTRNYTPEMKERAVRMLIEAKDDYPSTWSAIKAIAPKIGCTPETLRSWHKKHIDKTIPANIQAQSQAERIKELERENRELKQANEIIKKAAGLEAQAELDRKPK
;
A
#
# COMPACT_ATOMS: atom_id res chain seq x y z
N MET A 1 -27.45 -25.11 15.74
CA MET A 1 -27.68 -24.34 14.50
C MET A 1 -26.32 -23.85 14.06
N VAL A 2 -25.62 -24.61 13.22
CA VAL A 2 -24.36 -24.13 12.64
C VAL A 2 -24.78 -22.99 11.71
N MET A 3 -24.35 -21.76 12.00
CA MET A 3 -24.59 -20.66 11.07
C MET A 3 -24.03 -21.06 9.72
N ASP A 4 -24.83 -21.00 8.67
CA ASP A 4 -24.35 -21.25 7.32
C ASP A 4 -23.23 -20.26 7.03
N VAL A 5 -22.03 -20.81 6.83
CA VAL A 5 -20.85 -20.02 6.46
C VAL A 5 -20.96 -19.76 4.96
N TYR A 6 -21.34 -18.55 4.58
CA TYR A 6 -21.49 -18.13 3.19
C TYR A 6 -20.12 -17.89 2.55
N SER A 7 -19.84 -18.50 1.39
CA SER A 7 -18.50 -18.46 0.78
C SER A 7 -18.43 -17.74 -0.55
N THR A 8 -19.40 -17.91 -1.44
CA THR A 8 -19.18 -17.59 -2.86
C THR A 8 -20.42 -16.96 -3.45
N HIS A 9 -20.24 -15.86 -4.17
CA HIS A 9 -21.32 -15.17 -4.84
C HIS A 9 -21.98 -16.05 -5.91
N ARG A 10 -23.30 -16.00 -6.02
CA ARG A 10 -24.11 -16.84 -6.93
C ARG A 10 -23.63 -16.76 -8.39
N SER A 11 -23.26 -15.57 -8.86
CA SER A 11 -22.74 -15.40 -10.22
C SER A 11 -21.48 -16.21 -10.49
N ALA A 12 -20.59 -16.38 -9.50
CA ALA A 12 -19.39 -17.18 -9.68
C ALA A 12 -19.71 -18.68 -9.78
N VAL A 13 -20.72 -19.16 -9.03
CA VAL A 13 -21.23 -20.54 -9.17
C VAL A 13 -21.76 -20.77 -10.59
N TYR A 14 -22.58 -19.84 -11.11
CA TYR A 14 -23.07 -19.91 -12.49
C TYR A 14 -21.95 -19.88 -13.53
N SER A 15 -20.95 -19.03 -13.35
CA SER A 15 -19.79 -18.97 -14.25
C SER A 15 -18.98 -20.27 -14.25
N VAL A 16 -18.89 -20.98 -13.11
CA VAL A 16 -18.25 -22.31 -13.05
C VAL A 16 -19.07 -23.34 -13.81
N ARG A 17 -20.40 -23.34 -13.68
CA ARG A 17 -21.29 -24.24 -14.43
C ARG A 17 -21.19 -24.01 -15.94
N GLU A 18 -21.21 -22.75 -16.38
CA GLU A 18 -21.02 -22.38 -17.79
C GLU A 18 -19.67 -22.90 -18.30
N ALA A 19 -18.58 -22.64 -17.55
CA ALA A 19 -17.26 -23.14 -17.89
C ALA A 19 -17.16 -24.67 -17.94
N THR A 20 -17.92 -25.36 -17.09
CA THR A 20 -18.00 -26.83 -17.06
C THR A 20 -18.72 -27.37 -18.28
N ASN A 21 -19.80 -26.73 -18.71
CA ASN A 21 -20.50 -27.08 -19.95
C ASN A 21 -19.60 -26.85 -21.17
N LEU A 22 -18.88 -25.71 -21.22
CA LEU A 22 -17.91 -25.43 -22.28
C LEU A 22 -16.79 -26.48 -22.30
N TYR A 23 -16.32 -26.90 -21.13
CA TYR A 23 -15.31 -27.96 -21.03
C TYR A 23 -15.82 -29.30 -21.59
N LEU A 24 -17.06 -29.68 -21.30
CA LEU A 24 -17.68 -30.89 -21.89
C LEU A 24 -17.81 -30.79 -23.40
N ILE A 25 -18.19 -29.62 -23.93
CA ILE A 25 -18.30 -29.39 -25.37
C ILE A 25 -16.93 -29.53 -26.05
N ASP A 26 -15.88 -28.93 -25.50
CA ASP A 26 -14.51 -29.02 -26.03
C ASP A 26 -13.99 -30.47 -26.07
N GLU A 27 -14.38 -31.29 -25.09
CA GLU A 27 -14.01 -32.71 -25.00
C GLU A 27 -14.95 -33.61 -25.82
N GLY A 28 -15.94 -33.05 -26.53
CA GLY A 28 -16.90 -33.78 -27.34
C GLY A 28 -17.92 -34.60 -26.54
N ARG A 29 -18.17 -34.22 -25.28
CA ARG A 29 -19.04 -34.90 -24.30
C ARG A 29 -20.30 -34.10 -23.95
N GLN A 30 -20.88 -33.37 -24.90
CA GLN A 30 -22.04 -32.51 -24.63
C GLN A 30 -23.28 -33.28 -24.10
N GLU A 31 -23.38 -34.57 -24.40
CA GLU A 31 -24.42 -35.48 -23.90
C GLU A 31 -24.36 -35.72 -22.39
N ASP A 32 -23.22 -35.45 -21.76
CA ASP A 32 -23.05 -35.55 -20.31
C ASP A 32 -23.57 -34.32 -19.55
N ILE A 33 -23.89 -33.22 -20.25
CA ILE A 33 -24.36 -31.97 -19.62
C ILE A 33 -25.63 -32.19 -18.77
N PRO A 34 -26.71 -32.83 -19.26
CA PRO A 34 -27.89 -33.08 -18.44
C PRO A 34 -27.60 -33.94 -17.21
N ARG A 35 -26.72 -34.94 -17.36
CA ARG A 35 -26.33 -35.83 -16.27
C ARG A 35 -25.55 -35.07 -15.18
N LEU A 36 -24.67 -34.16 -15.58
CA LEU A 36 -23.90 -33.35 -14.64
C LEU A 36 -24.77 -32.30 -13.93
N SER A 37 -25.78 -31.74 -14.63
CA SER A 37 -26.65 -30.73 -14.03
C SER A 37 -27.54 -31.27 -12.91
N GLU A 38 -27.74 -32.60 -12.82
CA GLU A 38 -28.41 -33.25 -11.68
C GLU A 38 -27.66 -33.06 -10.35
N TYR A 39 -26.35 -32.79 -10.39
CA TYR A 39 -25.54 -32.55 -9.20
C TYR A 39 -25.50 -31.07 -8.77
N TYR A 40 -26.03 -30.16 -9.60
CA TYR A 40 -26.01 -28.73 -9.31
C TYR A 40 -26.98 -28.39 -8.19
N VAL A 41 -26.54 -27.54 -7.26
CA VAL A 41 -27.37 -27.07 -6.16
C VAL A 41 -28.39 -26.05 -6.68
N GLU A 42 -29.62 -26.09 -6.18
CA GLU A 42 -30.62 -25.05 -6.45
C GLU A 42 -30.28 -23.75 -5.71
N VAL A 43 -29.34 -22.98 -6.28
CA VAL A 43 -28.82 -21.73 -5.71
C VAL A 43 -29.84 -20.59 -5.72
N ASP A 44 -30.90 -20.69 -6.52
CA ASP A 44 -31.98 -19.69 -6.59
C ASP A 44 -32.93 -19.76 -5.39
N ASN A 45 -32.92 -20.86 -4.63
CA ASN A 45 -33.74 -21.01 -3.43
C ASN A 45 -33.18 -20.24 -2.22
N TYR A 46 -31.99 -19.65 -2.34
CA TYR A 46 -31.35 -18.89 -1.27
C TYR A 46 -31.63 -17.40 -1.47
N ALA A 47 -32.23 -16.76 -0.46
CA ALA A 47 -32.65 -15.36 -0.54
C ALA A 47 -31.48 -14.36 -0.72
N GLY A 48 -30.24 -14.78 -0.42
CA GLY A 48 -29.03 -13.98 -0.49
C GLY A 48 -28.20 -14.20 -1.75
N ASP A 49 -27.33 -13.24 -2.04
CA ASP A 49 -26.43 -13.29 -3.21
C ASP A 49 -25.22 -14.19 -2.97
N MET A 50 -24.93 -14.49 -1.71
CA MET A 50 -23.87 -15.41 -1.32
C MET A 50 -24.43 -16.83 -1.10
N ILE A 51 -23.68 -17.84 -1.53
CA ILE A 51 -24.04 -19.25 -1.39
C ILE A 51 -23.26 -19.88 -0.23
N PRO A 52 -23.91 -20.70 0.62
CA PRO A 52 -23.25 -21.46 1.69
C PRO A 52 -22.09 -22.33 1.19
N VAL A 53 -20.96 -22.31 1.92
CA VAL A 53 -19.73 -23.03 1.56
C VAL A 53 -19.95 -24.52 1.35
N HIS A 54 -20.78 -25.14 2.19
CA HIS A 54 -20.99 -26.58 2.16
C HIS A 54 -21.69 -27.02 0.86
N LEU A 55 -22.53 -26.16 0.28
CA LEU A 55 -23.21 -26.40 -1.00
C LEU A 55 -22.26 -26.22 -2.18
N VAL A 56 -21.47 -25.14 -2.15
CA VAL A 56 -20.42 -24.90 -3.15
C VAL A 56 -19.44 -26.08 -3.16
N ASN A 57 -19.00 -26.54 -1.97
CA ASN A 57 -18.12 -27.69 -1.85
C ASN A 57 -18.77 -28.98 -2.35
N LYS A 58 -20.05 -29.21 -2.05
CA LYS A 58 -20.78 -30.38 -2.56
C LYS A 58 -20.80 -30.41 -4.08
N GLU A 59 -21.13 -29.29 -4.71
CA GLU A 59 -21.18 -29.17 -6.18
C GLU A 59 -19.80 -29.35 -6.81
N VAL A 60 -18.78 -28.65 -6.27
CA VAL A 60 -17.41 -28.78 -6.77
C VAL A 60 -16.90 -30.21 -6.60
N SER A 61 -17.17 -30.87 -5.47
CA SER A 61 -16.82 -32.28 -5.26
C SER A 61 -17.48 -33.19 -6.29
N ALA A 62 -18.77 -33.01 -6.58
CA ALA A 62 -19.45 -33.81 -7.60
C ALA A 62 -18.84 -33.60 -9.00
N ILE A 63 -18.48 -32.36 -9.36
CA ILE A 63 -17.78 -32.05 -10.60
C ILE A 63 -16.40 -32.74 -10.62
N CYS A 64 -15.61 -32.61 -9.55
CA CYS A 64 -14.32 -33.28 -9.44
C CYS A 64 -14.44 -34.80 -9.56
N ASP A 65 -15.44 -35.40 -8.91
CA ASP A 65 -15.67 -36.84 -8.93
C ASP A 65 -16.09 -37.34 -10.31
N PHE A 66 -16.82 -36.52 -11.06
CA PHE A 66 -17.24 -36.82 -12.42
C PHE A 66 -16.08 -36.85 -13.42
N PHE A 67 -15.14 -35.90 -13.33
CA PHE A 67 -14.03 -35.78 -14.27
C PHE A 67 -12.76 -36.52 -13.87
N GLN A 68 -12.50 -36.68 -12.56
CA GLN A 68 -11.27 -37.28 -12.02
C GLN A 68 -9.97 -36.65 -12.57
N ASP A 69 -9.99 -35.34 -12.86
CA ASP A 69 -8.87 -34.62 -13.46
C ASP A 69 -8.08 -33.80 -12.42
N THR A 70 -6.77 -34.05 -12.34
CA THR A 70 -5.83 -33.41 -11.40
C THR A 70 -5.75 -31.88 -11.52
N TYR A 71 -6.02 -31.33 -12.70
CA TYR A 71 -5.93 -29.90 -13.03
C TYR A 71 -7.27 -29.29 -13.44
N LEU A 72 -8.39 -29.94 -13.09
CA LEU A 72 -9.74 -29.51 -13.46
C LEU A 72 -10.00 -28.03 -13.14
N GLY A 73 -9.63 -27.59 -11.93
CA GLY A 73 -9.75 -26.19 -11.51
C GLY A 73 -9.12 -25.20 -12.49
N LEU A 74 -7.91 -25.49 -12.99
CA LEU A 74 -7.26 -24.66 -14.02
C LEU A 74 -8.02 -24.70 -15.34
N LYS A 75 -8.35 -25.91 -15.83
CA LYS A 75 -9.00 -26.14 -17.13
C LYS A 75 -10.37 -25.47 -17.23
N LEU A 76 -11.18 -25.58 -16.18
CA LEU A 76 -12.50 -24.96 -16.12
C LEU A 76 -12.36 -23.43 -16.08
N HIS A 77 -11.54 -22.89 -15.17
CA HIS A 77 -11.48 -21.44 -14.99
C HIS A 77 -10.79 -20.70 -16.13
N LEU A 78 -10.01 -21.37 -16.99
CA LEU A 78 -9.52 -20.79 -18.25
C LEU A 78 -10.64 -20.56 -19.28
N ARG A 79 -11.70 -21.38 -19.23
CA ARG A 79 -12.87 -21.30 -20.15
C ARG A 79 -13.97 -20.37 -19.65
N MET A 80 -13.91 -19.97 -18.40
CA MET A 80 -14.89 -19.07 -17.81
C MET A 80 -14.97 -17.77 -18.62
N ASN A 81 -16.19 -17.33 -18.96
CA ASN A 81 -16.37 -16.06 -19.63
C ASN A 81 -16.26 -14.91 -18.62
N LEU A 82 -15.08 -14.33 -18.44
CA LEU A 82 -14.91 -13.22 -17.51
C LEU A 82 -15.75 -12.00 -17.92
N ALA A 83 -15.88 -11.73 -19.21
CA ALA A 83 -16.65 -10.58 -19.71
C ALA A 83 -18.15 -10.67 -19.37
N SER A 84 -18.69 -11.87 -19.11
CA SER A 84 -20.07 -12.03 -18.64
C SER A 84 -20.21 -11.71 -17.15
N MET A 85 -19.14 -11.87 -16.36
CA MET A 85 -19.14 -11.64 -14.92
C MET A 85 -19.40 -10.15 -14.62
N PRO A 86 -20.32 -9.83 -13.71
CA PRO A 86 -20.59 -8.43 -13.42
C PRO A 86 -19.39 -7.68 -12.83
N PHE A 87 -18.57 -8.36 -12.02
CA PHE A 87 -17.38 -7.78 -11.44
C PHE A 87 -16.39 -7.27 -12.50
N TYR A 88 -16.17 -8.08 -13.56
CA TYR A 88 -15.36 -7.69 -14.69
C TYR A 88 -15.92 -6.45 -15.38
N LYS A 89 -17.24 -6.44 -15.67
CA LYS A 89 -17.90 -5.31 -16.34
C LYS A 89 -17.71 -4.03 -15.53
N SER A 90 -17.90 -4.11 -14.22
CA SER A 90 -17.70 -2.97 -13.34
C SER A 90 -16.25 -2.49 -13.33
N ILE A 91 -15.24 -3.38 -13.23
CA ILE A 91 -13.83 -2.96 -13.37
C ILE A 91 -13.61 -2.28 -14.71
N ASN A 92 -14.06 -2.90 -15.80
CA ASN A 92 -13.88 -2.38 -17.15
C ASN A 92 -14.45 -0.96 -17.29
N GLU A 93 -15.68 -0.72 -16.80
CA GLU A 93 -16.27 0.62 -16.77
C GLU A 93 -15.47 1.61 -15.90
N CYS A 94 -14.96 1.17 -14.75
CA CYS A 94 -14.18 2.00 -13.84
C CYS A 94 -12.84 2.46 -14.44
N ILE A 95 -12.19 1.61 -15.23
CA ILE A 95 -10.86 1.90 -15.78
C ILE A 95 -10.90 2.56 -17.16
N LYS A 96 -12.06 2.61 -17.83
CA LYS A 96 -12.21 3.26 -19.16
C LYS A 96 -11.54 4.63 -19.28
N PRO A 97 -11.68 5.56 -18.31
CA PRO A 97 -11.02 6.87 -18.39
C PRO A 97 -9.48 6.81 -18.39
N TYR A 98 -8.92 5.64 -18.06
CA TYR A 98 -7.49 5.42 -17.84
C TYR A 98 -6.87 4.44 -18.84
N LEU A 99 -7.62 3.92 -19.81
CA LEU A 99 -7.08 2.96 -20.79
C LEU A 99 -5.97 3.60 -21.65
N ASP A 100 -6.13 4.87 -22.02
CA ASP A 100 -5.14 5.64 -22.77
C ASP A 100 -4.17 6.42 -21.86
N SER A 101 -4.26 6.20 -20.55
CA SER A 101 -3.40 6.87 -19.57
C SER A 101 -2.05 6.14 -19.41
N ASN A 102 -1.26 6.54 -18.42
CA ASN A 102 0.00 5.89 -18.12
C ASN A 102 -0.21 4.41 -17.70
N GLU A 103 0.46 3.47 -18.37
CA GLU A 103 0.35 2.02 -18.12
C GLU A 103 0.60 1.64 -16.65
N GLN A 104 1.57 2.28 -15.99
CA GLN A 104 1.86 2.04 -14.58
C GLN A 104 0.71 2.50 -13.67
N MET A 105 0.06 3.62 -14.01
CA MET A 105 -1.12 4.09 -13.28
C MET A 105 -2.29 3.11 -13.43
N LEU A 106 -2.56 2.68 -14.67
CA LEU A 106 -3.59 1.70 -14.97
C LEU A 106 -3.35 0.40 -14.20
N PHE A 107 -2.10 -0.09 -14.19
CA PHE A 107 -1.71 -1.28 -13.46
C PHE A 107 -1.94 -1.17 -11.95
N LEU A 108 -1.55 -0.06 -11.33
CA LEU A 108 -1.80 0.20 -9.90
C LEU A 108 -3.30 0.26 -9.59
N LEU A 109 -4.07 0.91 -10.46
CA LEU A 109 -5.52 1.05 -10.33
C LEU A 109 -6.23 -0.31 -10.40
N VAL A 110 -5.97 -1.06 -11.46
CA VAL A 110 -6.52 -2.41 -11.66
C VAL A 110 -6.14 -3.31 -10.49
N SER A 111 -4.87 -3.28 -10.05
CA SER A 111 -4.40 -4.09 -8.92
C SER A 111 -5.22 -3.81 -7.65
N ARG A 112 -5.54 -2.54 -7.40
CA ARG A 112 -6.31 -2.12 -6.24
C ARG A 112 -7.79 -2.45 -6.35
N LEU A 113 -8.39 -2.30 -7.54
CA LEU A 113 -9.76 -2.70 -7.81
C LEU A 113 -9.96 -4.20 -7.66
N VAL A 114 -9.05 -5.00 -8.24
CA VAL A 114 -9.03 -6.46 -8.07
C VAL A 114 -8.89 -6.80 -6.59
N HIS A 115 -7.92 -6.23 -5.88
CA HIS A 115 -7.75 -6.47 -4.43
C HIS A 115 -9.02 -6.21 -3.61
N CYS A 116 -9.61 -5.01 -3.73
CA CYS A 116 -10.68 -4.58 -2.84
C CYS A 116 -11.98 -5.35 -3.12
N PHE A 117 -12.31 -5.51 -4.39
CA PHE A 117 -13.62 -6.01 -4.80
C PHE A 117 -13.64 -7.52 -5.08
N PHE A 118 -12.49 -8.17 -5.28
CA PHE A 118 -12.46 -9.65 -5.39
C PHE A 118 -12.98 -10.33 -4.12
N SER A 119 -12.75 -9.72 -2.95
CA SER A 119 -13.27 -10.19 -1.66
C SER A 119 -14.80 -10.26 -1.59
N LEU A 120 -15.50 -9.64 -2.53
CA LEU A 120 -16.95 -9.65 -2.63
C LEU A 120 -17.47 -10.86 -3.40
N ILE A 121 -16.63 -11.47 -4.25
CA ILE A 121 -16.96 -12.64 -5.04
C ILE A 121 -16.81 -13.89 -4.18
N THR A 122 -15.79 -13.91 -3.32
CA THR A 122 -15.52 -15.04 -2.44
C THR A 122 -15.02 -14.59 -1.06
N GLY A 123 -15.67 -15.14 -0.02
CA GLY A 123 -15.27 -15.03 1.37
C GLY A 123 -14.31 -16.13 1.82
N SER A 124 -14.12 -17.20 1.04
CA SER A 124 -13.31 -18.35 1.44
C SER A 124 -11.80 -18.13 1.26
N ILE A 125 -11.41 -17.29 0.30
CA ILE A 125 -10.02 -16.89 0.05
C ILE A 125 -9.93 -15.37 0.08
N ALA A 126 -9.12 -14.83 0.98
CA ALA A 126 -8.77 -13.42 0.95
C ALA A 126 -7.63 -13.18 -0.04
N LEU A 127 -7.78 -12.19 -0.90
CA LEU A 127 -6.74 -11.74 -1.81
C LEU A 127 -5.95 -10.60 -1.16
N LYS A 128 -4.75 -10.86 -0.67
CA LYS A 128 -3.91 -9.84 -0.06
C LYS A 128 -3.01 -9.19 -1.11
N LEU A 129 -3.13 -7.88 -1.27
CA LEU A 129 -2.22 -7.08 -2.08
C LEU A 129 -0.99 -6.69 -1.23
N VAL A 130 0.16 -7.24 -1.57
CA VAL A 130 1.44 -6.97 -0.91
C VAL A 130 2.33 -6.24 -1.90
N PRO A 131 2.57 -4.95 -1.72
CA PRO A 131 3.55 -4.27 -2.53
C PRO A 131 4.96 -4.77 -2.12
N GLU A 132 5.87 -4.82 -3.08
CA GLU A 132 7.27 -5.18 -2.92
C GLU A 132 8.15 -4.23 -3.74
N LYS A 133 9.47 -4.27 -3.53
CA LYS A 133 10.39 -3.44 -4.32
C LYS A 133 10.28 -3.83 -5.81
N ASN A 134 9.95 -2.87 -6.67
CA ASN A 134 9.70 -3.06 -8.12
C ASN A 134 8.60 -4.08 -8.48
N ARG A 135 7.74 -4.52 -7.54
CA ARG A 135 6.78 -5.60 -7.79
C ARG A 135 5.51 -5.45 -6.96
N ILE A 136 4.44 -6.04 -7.44
CA ILE A 136 3.24 -6.29 -6.64
C ILE A 136 3.05 -7.79 -6.54
N ARG A 137 2.80 -8.26 -5.32
CA ARG A 137 2.45 -9.65 -5.06
C ARG A 137 1.03 -9.74 -4.55
N PHE A 138 0.24 -10.59 -5.18
CA PHE A 138 -1.05 -11.03 -4.66
C PHE A 138 -0.87 -12.35 -3.93
N ASP A 139 -1.19 -12.41 -2.64
CA ASP A 139 -1.20 -13.64 -1.85
C ASP A 139 -2.64 -14.13 -1.67
N LEU A 140 -2.87 -15.42 -1.96
CA LEU A 140 -4.13 -16.09 -1.67
C LEU A 140 -4.08 -16.62 -0.25
N ILE A 141 -4.84 -16.01 0.65
CA ILE A 141 -4.90 -16.38 2.07
C ILE A 141 -6.20 -17.15 2.32
N LEU A 142 -6.07 -18.45 2.56
CA LEU A 142 -7.19 -19.30 2.94
C LEU A 142 -7.68 -18.89 4.33
N ARG A 143 -9.00 -18.75 4.51
CA ARG A 143 -9.58 -18.45 5.81
C ARG A 143 -9.93 -19.75 6.53
N GLU A 144 -9.52 -19.88 7.80
CA GLU A 144 -9.65 -21.10 8.61
C GLU A 144 -11.09 -21.65 8.70
N ALA A 145 -12.09 -20.77 8.59
CA ALA A 145 -13.50 -21.17 8.61
C ALA A 145 -13.94 -21.99 7.38
N TYR A 146 -13.08 -22.16 6.37
CA TYR A 146 -13.41 -22.78 5.09
C TYR A 146 -12.46 -23.93 4.78
N VAL A 147 -13.03 -25.10 4.45
CA VAL A 147 -12.28 -26.22 3.88
C VAL A 147 -12.43 -26.15 2.37
N LEU A 148 -11.32 -25.94 1.66
CA LEU A 148 -11.30 -25.83 0.21
C LEU A 148 -10.43 -26.92 -0.40
N ASN A 149 -10.85 -27.45 -1.53
CA ASN A 149 -10.02 -28.34 -2.33
C ASN A 149 -9.06 -27.54 -3.24
N LYS A 150 -8.03 -28.23 -3.73
CA LYS A 150 -7.03 -27.66 -4.66
C LYS A 150 -7.64 -26.98 -5.89
N HIS A 151 -8.73 -27.51 -6.45
CA HIS A 151 -9.36 -26.97 -7.67
C HIS A 151 -10.06 -25.63 -7.43
N GLN A 152 -10.58 -25.39 -6.22
CA GLN A 152 -11.13 -24.09 -5.84
C GLN A 152 -10.02 -23.04 -5.72
N ILE A 153 -8.85 -23.42 -5.18
CA ILE A 153 -7.69 -22.52 -5.07
C ILE A 153 -7.14 -22.22 -6.47
N ASP A 154 -7.03 -23.23 -7.34
CA ASP A 154 -6.68 -23.07 -8.75
C ASP A 154 -7.62 -22.13 -9.49
N GLY A 155 -8.92 -22.25 -9.23
CA GLY A 155 -9.92 -21.37 -9.85
C GLY A 155 -9.72 -19.91 -9.48
N VAL A 156 -9.51 -19.62 -8.20
CA VAL A 156 -9.19 -18.26 -7.73
C VAL A 156 -7.88 -17.74 -8.33
N LEU A 157 -6.84 -18.58 -8.36
CA LEU A 157 -5.56 -18.25 -8.99
C LEU A 157 -5.75 -17.84 -10.46
N VAL A 158 -6.50 -18.62 -11.22
CA VAL A 158 -6.76 -18.35 -12.65
C VAL A 158 -7.63 -17.12 -12.85
N ILE A 159 -8.67 -16.90 -12.03
CA ILE A 159 -9.52 -15.70 -12.17
C ILE A 159 -8.68 -14.44 -11.92
N VAL A 160 -7.86 -14.40 -10.85
CA VAL A 160 -7.00 -13.24 -10.57
C VAL A 160 -5.98 -13.03 -11.69
N TYR A 161 -5.33 -14.11 -12.16
CA TYR A 161 -4.41 -14.04 -13.29
C TYR A 161 -5.08 -13.45 -14.53
N ARG A 162 -6.23 -14.00 -14.95
CA ARG A 162 -6.92 -13.59 -16.17
C ARG A 162 -7.49 -12.17 -16.08
N LEU A 163 -7.98 -11.74 -14.91
CA LEU A 163 -8.39 -10.35 -14.71
C LEU A 163 -7.22 -9.39 -14.92
N MET A 164 -6.06 -9.70 -14.32
CA MET A 164 -4.87 -8.86 -14.48
C MET A 164 -4.34 -8.90 -15.92
N GLU A 165 -4.32 -10.06 -16.57
CA GLU A 165 -3.83 -10.20 -17.94
C GLU A 165 -4.72 -9.49 -18.96
N GLU A 166 -6.04 -9.46 -18.72
CA GLU A 166 -6.97 -8.74 -19.59
C GLU A 166 -6.71 -7.22 -19.58
N PHE A 167 -6.58 -6.65 -18.38
CA PHE A 167 -6.49 -5.19 -18.22
C PHE A 167 -5.06 -4.67 -18.25
N CYS A 168 -4.08 -5.51 -17.93
CA CYS A 168 -2.66 -5.16 -17.79
C CYS A 168 -1.77 -6.33 -18.31
N PRO A 169 -1.80 -6.63 -19.62
CA PRO A 169 -1.13 -7.79 -20.18
C PRO A 169 0.39 -7.78 -19.99
N GLY A 170 1.00 -8.97 -19.87
CA GLY A 170 2.47 -9.14 -19.80
C GLY A 170 3.14 -8.66 -18.50
N THR A 171 2.36 -8.22 -17.51
CA THR A 171 2.86 -7.72 -16.23
C THR A 171 3.25 -8.85 -15.27
N ILE A 172 2.66 -10.04 -15.41
CA ILE A 172 2.99 -11.21 -14.59
C ILE A 172 4.45 -11.63 -14.83
N LYS A 173 5.17 -11.96 -13.75
CA LYS A 173 6.56 -12.42 -13.84
C LYS A 173 6.78 -13.81 -13.27
N LYS A 174 6.00 -14.20 -12.27
CA LYS A 174 6.20 -15.46 -11.55
C LYS A 174 4.97 -15.82 -10.74
N ILE A 175 4.73 -17.12 -10.57
CA ILE A 175 3.70 -17.64 -9.67
C ILE A 175 4.35 -18.62 -8.68
N LYS A 176 3.95 -18.51 -7.41
CA LYS A 176 4.24 -19.50 -6.38
C LYS A 176 2.98 -20.30 -6.08
N ILE A 177 3.12 -21.61 -5.88
CA ILE A 177 2.02 -22.53 -5.59
C ILE A 177 2.27 -23.16 -4.22
N GLY A 178 1.36 -22.93 -3.27
CA GLY A 178 1.46 -23.49 -1.91
C GLY A 178 0.49 -24.63 -1.60
N HIS A 179 -0.50 -24.86 -2.45
CA HIS A 179 -1.50 -25.92 -2.23
C HIS A 179 -1.18 -27.23 -3.00
N ARG A 180 0.01 -27.32 -3.61
CA ARG A 180 0.53 -28.49 -4.34
C ARG A 180 1.80 -28.99 -3.67
N SER A 181 2.06 -30.29 -3.75
CA SER A 181 3.10 -30.93 -2.94
C SER A 181 4.30 -31.40 -3.74
N SER A 182 4.23 -31.44 -5.08
CA SER A 182 5.35 -31.90 -5.91
C SER A 182 5.63 -31.02 -7.12
N LEU A 183 6.89 -31.00 -7.57
CA LEU A 183 7.33 -30.27 -8.76
C LEU A 183 6.69 -30.81 -10.05
N TYR A 184 6.38 -32.11 -10.12
CA TYR A 184 5.70 -32.73 -11.27
C TYR A 184 4.27 -32.19 -11.46
N GLU A 185 3.62 -31.75 -10.38
CA GLU A 185 2.31 -31.11 -10.47
C GLU A 185 2.38 -29.70 -11.10
N LEU A 186 3.58 -29.12 -11.27
CA LEU A 186 3.74 -27.74 -11.73
C LEU A 186 3.95 -27.60 -13.24
N ASP A 187 4.21 -28.69 -13.96
CA ASP A 187 4.50 -28.60 -15.40
C ASP A 187 3.28 -28.12 -16.20
N TYR A 188 2.08 -28.55 -15.82
CA TYR A 188 0.85 -28.03 -16.42
C TYR A 188 0.60 -26.55 -16.07
N TYR A 189 1.02 -26.08 -14.90
CA TYR A 189 0.91 -24.65 -14.57
C TYR A 189 1.80 -23.82 -15.50
N LYS A 190 3.02 -24.29 -15.81
CA LYS A 190 3.92 -23.58 -16.73
C LYS A 190 3.29 -23.41 -18.12
N SER A 191 2.61 -24.43 -18.64
CA SER A 191 1.93 -24.33 -19.94
C SER A 191 0.70 -23.41 -19.90
N VAL A 192 0.03 -23.31 -18.74
CA VAL A 192 -1.13 -22.42 -18.57
C VAL A 192 -0.72 -20.95 -18.47
N PHE A 193 0.27 -20.62 -17.65
CA PHE A 193 0.59 -19.22 -17.31
C PHE A 193 1.76 -18.63 -18.11
N GLY A 194 2.58 -19.47 -18.77
CA GLY A 194 3.71 -19.00 -19.58
C GLY A 194 4.83 -18.31 -18.78
N VAL A 195 4.81 -18.40 -17.45
CA VAL A 195 5.80 -17.78 -16.54
C VAL A 195 6.43 -18.82 -15.61
N PRO A 196 7.59 -18.53 -15.00
CA PRO A 196 8.17 -19.38 -13.98
C PRO A 196 7.18 -19.72 -12.86
N ILE A 197 7.04 -21.03 -12.57
CA ILE A 197 6.22 -21.58 -11.48
C ILE A 197 7.13 -22.24 -10.46
N GLU A 198 6.92 -21.93 -9.18
CA GLU A 198 7.68 -22.50 -8.08
C GLU A 198 6.76 -22.96 -6.94
N LEU A 199 7.24 -23.89 -6.13
CA LEU A 199 6.61 -24.21 -4.85
C LEU A 199 6.82 -23.04 -3.87
N GLY A 200 5.83 -22.78 -3.04
CA GLY A 200 5.91 -21.79 -1.96
C GLY A 200 5.08 -22.23 -0.75
N GLU A 201 5.20 -21.51 0.36
CA GLU A 201 4.32 -21.73 1.52
C GLU A 201 2.88 -21.26 1.24
N THR A 202 2.74 -20.23 0.39
CA THR A 202 1.46 -19.66 -0.04
C THR A 202 1.35 -19.65 -1.55
N THR A 203 0.12 -19.71 -2.07
CA THR A 203 -0.12 -19.43 -3.49
C THR A 203 -0.09 -17.93 -3.73
N SER A 204 0.77 -17.49 -4.64
CA SER A 204 1.02 -16.06 -4.89
C SER A 204 1.26 -15.76 -6.37
N LEU A 205 0.72 -14.64 -6.85
CA LEU A 205 1.00 -14.10 -8.19
C LEU A 205 1.90 -12.87 -8.06
N ILE A 206 3.01 -12.85 -8.78
CA ILE A 206 4.03 -11.79 -8.68
C ILE A 206 4.10 -11.05 -10.02
N TYR A 207 3.75 -9.78 -9.98
CA TYR A 207 3.71 -8.86 -11.10
C TYR A 207 4.84 -7.83 -11.00
N ALA A 208 5.37 -7.40 -12.15
CA ALA A 208 6.33 -6.30 -12.17
C ALA A 208 5.64 -4.95 -12.03
N LEU A 209 6.28 -4.05 -11.28
CA LEU A 209 6.15 -2.62 -11.45
C LEU A 209 7.35 -2.17 -12.27
N ASP A 210 7.14 -1.28 -13.25
CA ASP A 210 8.25 -0.68 -13.97
C ASP A 210 9.22 0.00 -13.00
N ASN A 211 10.52 -0.20 -13.24
CA ASN A 211 11.70 0.15 -12.43
C ASN A 211 11.52 1.29 -11.41
N THR A 212 10.82 0.99 -10.32
CA THR A 212 10.57 1.83 -9.16
C THR A 212 11.30 1.18 -7.99
N ASP A 213 12.61 1.43 -7.92
CA ASP A 213 13.52 0.81 -6.95
C ASP A 213 13.18 1.16 -5.49
N ASP A 214 12.22 2.05 -5.28
CA ASP A 214 11.77 2.54 -4.00
C ASP A 214 10.28 2.94 -4.04
N TYR A 215 9.58 2.72 -2.93
CA TYR A 215 8.19 3.15 -2.71
C TYR A 215 8.00 4.66 -2.91
N SER A 216 9.03 5.44 -2.59
CA SER A 216 9.05 6.88 -2.82
C SER A 216 8.73 7.25 -4.26
N SER A 217 9.25 6.50 -5.25
CA SER A 217 8.98 6.77 -6.67
C SER A 217 7.53 6.46 -7.07
N VAL A 218 6.94 5.40 -6.52
CA VAL A 218 5.52 5.09 -6.71
C VAL A 218 4.65 6.18 -6.09
N ILE A 219 4.99 6.64 -4.89
CA ILE A 219 4.27 7.72 -4.21
C ILE A 219 4.37 9.03 -5.00
N ASP A 220 5.55 9.41 -5.47
CA ASP A 220 5.75 10.61 -6.29
C ASP A 220 4.95 10.53 -7.59
N PHE A 221 4.95 9.35 -8.23
CA PHE A 221 4.14 9.07 -9.40
C PHE A 221 2.64 9.26 -9.11
N LEU A 222 2.14 8.70 -8.01
CA LEU A 222 0.74 8.81 -7.62
C LEU A 222 0.35 10.26 -7.29
N ILE A 223 1.21 10.98 -6.56
CA ILE A 223 1.01 12.41 -6.23
C ILE A 223 0.91 13.24 -7.51
N LYS A 224 1.79 12.98 -8.49
CA LYS A 224 1.78 13.70 -9.78
C LYS A 224 0.46 13.53 -10.54
N HIS A 225 -0.21 12.38 -10.36
CA HIS A 225 -1.46 12.07 -11.05
C HIS A 225 -2.69 12.16 -10.12
N GLU A 226 -2.56 12.68 -8.90
CA GLU A 226 -3.67 12.77 -7.91
C GLU A 226 -4.86 13.56 -8.48
N GLU A 227 -4.61 14.65 -9.21
CA GLU A 227 -5.68 15.46 -9.80
C GLU A 227 -6.44 14.73 -10.91
N ASP A 228 -5.72 14.00 -11.76
CA ASP A 228 -6.32 13.23 -12.86
C ASP A 228 -7.20 12.12 -12.28
N ILE A 229 -6.67 11.41 -11.28
CA ILE A 229 -7.42 10.37 -10.60
C ILE A 229 -8.64 10.97 -9.90
N SER A 230 -8.47 12.05 -9.13
CA SER A 230 -9.59 12.66 -8.41
C SER A 230 -10.73 13.15 -9.32
N LYS A 231 -10.43 13.57 -10.55
CA LYS A 231 -11.43 14.06 -11.51
C LYS A 231 -12.11 12.93 -12.28
N ASN A 232 -11.36 11.90 -12.66
CA ASN A 232 -11.82 10.88 -13.60
C ASN A 232 -12.12 9.51 -12.93
N PHE A 233 -11.91 9.37 -11.62
CA PHE A 233 -11.96 8.06 -10.98
C PHE A 233 -13.38 7.65 -10.64
N LEU A 234 -13.90 6.69 -11.42
CA LEU A 234 -15.28 6.25 -11.32
C LEU A 234 -15.34 4.93 -10.56
N VAL A 235 -15.64 4.93 -9.26
CA VAL A 235 -16.01 3.68 -8.55
C VAL A 235 -17.52 3.44 -8.54
N ASN A 236 -18.30 4.41 -9.04
CA ASN A 236 -19.76 4.32 -9.17
C ASN A 236 -20.22 3.01 -9.83
N PRO A 237 -19.65 2.54 -10.97
CA PRO A 237 -20.08 1.27 -11.59
C PRO A 237 -19.87 0.04 -10.68
N LEU A 238 -18.78 0.00 -9.90
CA LEU A 238 -18.50 -1.06 -8.94
C LEU A 238 -19.40 -0.98 -7.70
N LEU A 239 -19.69 0.22 -7.20
CA LEU A 239 -20.63 0.40 -6.10
C LEU A 239 -22.08 0.19 -6.52
N ASN A 240 -22.40 0.39 -7.79
CA ASN A 240 -23.71 0.07 -8.34
C ASN A 240 -23.91 -1.45 -8.42
N LEU A 241 -22.85 -2.19 -8.77
CA LEU A 241 -22.82 -3.65 -8.64
C LEU A 241 -23.12 -4.08 -7.20
N LEU A 242 -22.53 -3.43 -6.19
CA LEU A 242 -22.89 -3.70 -4.79
C LEU A 242 -24.38 -3.46 -4.53
N SER A 243 -24.96 -2.35 -4.99
CA SER A 243 -26.38 -2.07 -4.70
C SER A 243 -27.38 -2.93 -5.49
N VAL A 244 -27.03 -3.39 -6.69
CA VAL A 244 -27.95 -4.09 -7.59
C VAL A 244 -27.79 -5.60 -7.52
N GLN A 245 -26.57 -6.08 -7.30
CA GLN A 245 -26.24 -7.49 -7.42
C GLN A 245 -25.66 -8.10 -6.15
N ILE A 246 -25.15 -7.30 -5.20
CA ILE A 246 -24.68 -7.81 -3.92
C ILE A 246 -25.34 -7.04 -2.76
N THR A 247 -26.64 -7.29 -2.62
CA THR A 247 -27.59 -6.53 -1.81
C THR A 247 -27.34 -6.61 -0.30
N GLU A 248 -26.52 -7.55 0.16
CA GLU A 248 -26.22 -7.78 1.57
C GLU A 248 -25.26 -6.76 2.19
N TYR A 249 -24.66 -5.86 1.40
CA TYR A 249 -23.70 -4.89 1.91
C TYR A 249 -24.35 -3.57 2.34
N ASP A 250 -24.14 -3.22 3.60
CA ASP A 250 -24.54 -1.96 4.21
C ASP A 250 -23.74 -0.76 3.69
N TYR A 251 -24.18 0.46 4.00
CA TYR A 251 -23.51 1.68 3.58
C TYR A 251 -22.13 1.84 4.23
N LYS A 252 -21.93 1.33 5.44
CA LYS A 252 -20.62 1.28 6.11
C LYS A 252 -19.63 0.53 5.24
N ARG A 253 -19.93 -0.71 4.83
CA ARG A 253 -19.02 -1.55 4.03
C ARG A 253 -18.77 -0.95 2.65
N ARG A 254 -19.79 -0.37 2.02
CA ARG A 254 -19.64 0.36 0.74
C ARG A 254 -18.72 1.57 0.89
N CYS A 255 -18.82 2.30 2.00
CA CYS A 255 -17.95 3.42 2.32
C CYS A 255 -16.51 2.97 2.57
N GLU A 256 -16.31 1.88 3.32
CA GLU A 256 -14.99 1.26 3.52
C GLU A 256 -14.33 0.90 2.19
N ILE A 257 -15.04 0.20 1.31
CA ILE A 257 -14.51 -0.19 0.00
C ILE A 257 -14.13 1.04 -0.84
N ALA A 258 -14.97 2.09 -0.85
CA ALA A 258 -14.66 3.33 -1.54
C ALA A 258 -13.40 4.00 -0.97
N ILE A 259 -13.26 4.05 0.36
CA ILE A 259 -12.08 4.59 1.05
C ILE A 259 -10.84 3.74 0.74
N GLU A 260 -10.92 2.42 0.89
CA GLU A 260 -9.82 1.48 0.61
C GLU A 260 -9.33 1.62 -0.83
N THR A 261 -10.25 1.84 -1.76
CA THR A 261 -9.90 2.06 -3.16
C THR A 261 -9.19 3.41 -3.34
N LEU A 262 -9.72 4.50 -2.75
CA LEU A 262 -9.22 5.87 -2.94
C LEU A 262 -7.93 6.19 -2.17
N ILE A 263 -7.73 5.64 -0.97
CA ILE A 263 -6.77 6.15 0.02
C ILE A 263 -5.29 6.07 -0.41
N GLY A 264 -4.98 5.31 -1.46
CA GLY A 264 -3.65 5.27 -2.07
C GLY A 264 -3.46 6.18 -3.28
N PHE A 265 -4.53 6.81 -3.79
CA PHE A 265 -4.51 7.63 -5.00
C PHE A 265 -4.88 9.09 -4.73
N SER A 266 -5.76 9.34 -3.77
CA SER A 266 -6.20 10.67 -3.41
C SER A 266 -6.74 10.71 -1.98
N GLN A 267 -7.12 11.90 -1.53
CA GLN A 267 -7.68 12.07 -0.20
C GLN A 267 -9.11 11.51 -0.12
N PRO A 268 -9.37 10.57 0.81
CA PRO A 268 -10.72 10.12 1.08
C PRO A 268 -11.43 11.18 1.94
N THR A 269 -11.84 12.29 1.33
CA THR A 269 -12.70 13.29 1.97
C THR A 269 -14.16 12.87 1.87
N ARG A 270 -15.03 13.49 2.70
CA ARG A 270 -16.47 13.24 2.62
C ARG A 270 -17.02 13.54 1.23
N ASP A 271 -16.61 14.65 0.64
CA ASP A 271 -17.04 15.08 -0.70
C ASP A 271 -16.59 14.10 -1.78
N ASN A 272 -15.32 13.67 -1.76
CA ASN A 272 -14.80 12.72 -2.74
C ASN A 272 -15.52 11.37 -2.62
N VAL A 273 -15.62 10.84 -1.39
CA VAL A 273 -16.26 9.54 -1.16
C VAL A 273 -17.76 9.60 -1.47
N SER A 274 -18.48 10.66 -1.10
CA SER A 274 -19.90 10.78 -1.43
C SER A 274 -20.12 10.86 -2.94
N SER A 275 -19.27 11.61 -3.66
CA SER A 275 -19.33 11.70 -5.12
C SER A 275 -19.07 10.35 -5.79
N VAL A 276 -18.08 9.61 -5.29
CA VAL A 276 -17.72 8.26 -5.75
C VAL A 276 -18.80 7.21 -5.41
N MET A 277 -19.64 7.46 -4.41
CA MET A 277 -20.80 6.63 -4.05
C MET A 277 -22.11 7.07 -4.72
N ASN A 278 -22.07 8.11 -5.55
CA ASN A 278 -23.25 8.77 -6.14
C ASN A 278 -24.29 9.23 -5.10
N LEU A 279 -23.80 9.84 -4.01
CA LEU A 279 -24.62 10.36 -2.91
C LEU A 279 -24.27 11.82 -2.62
N SER A 280 -25.24 12.58 -2.10
CA SER A 280 -24.91 13.83 -1.41
C SER A 280 -24.18 13.53 -0.10
N VAL A 281 -23.31 14.44 0.34
CA VAL A 281 -22.62 14.34 1.64
C VAL A 281 -23.63 14.14 2.78
N SER A 282 -24.75 14.87 2.76
CA SER A 282 -25.82 14.76 3.75
C SER A 282 -26.48 13.38 3.75
N THR A 283 -26.65 12.76 2.58
CA THR A 283 -27.24 11.43 2.46
C THR A 283 -26.27 10.38 2.99
N LEU A 284 -24.98 10.45 2.62
CA LEU A 284 -23.96 9.56 3.13
C LEU A 284 -23.90 9.62 4.67
N GLN A 285 -23.86 10.83 5.23
CA GLN A 285 -23.86 11.03 6.68
C GLN A 285 -25.11 10.45 7.35
N ARG A 286 -26.29 10.69 6.79
CA ARG A 286 -27.54 10.14 7.32
C ARG A 286 -27.51 8.61 7.32
N ARG A 287 -27.17 7.98 6.19
CA ARG A 287 -27.12 6.52 6.05
C ARG A 287 -26.13 5.87 7.02
N LEU A 288 -24.92 6.41 7.14
CA LEU A 288 -23.93 5.91 8.09
C LEU A 288 -24.41 6.07 9.54
N LYS A 289 -25.08 7.20 9.85
CA LYS A 289 -25.66 7.42 11.18
C LYS A 289 -26.79 6.44 11.48
N ASP A 290 -27.63 6.14 10.50
CA ASP A 290 -28.70 5.13 10.63
C ASP A 290 -28.11 3.74 10.93
N GLU A 291 -26.89 3.47 10.45
CA GLU A 291 -26.09 2.26 10.75
C GLU A 291 -25.22 2.39 12.02
N GLY A 292 -25.41 3.45 12.80
CA GLY A 292 -24.71 3.64 14.08
C GLY A 292 -23.25 4.04 13.97
N THR A 293 -22.81 4.56 12.82
CA THR A 293 -21.42 5.00 12.62
C THR A 293 -21.33 6.39 11.96
N SER A 294 -20.11 6.85 11.67
CA SER A 294 -19.85 8.07 10.93
C SER A 294 -18.71 7.88 9.93
N PHE A 295 -18.67 8.75 8.91
CA PHE A 295 -17.57 8.76 7.95
C PHE A 295 -16.19 8.82 8.61
N GLN A 296 -16.06 9.60 9.69
CA GLN A 296 -14.79 9.78 10.38
C GLN A 296 -14.35 8.50 11.10
N GLU A 297 -15.28 7.76 11.69
CA GLU A 297 -15.03 6.46 12.32
C GLU A 297 -14.59 5.44 11.27
N VAL A 298 -15.33 5.32 10.16
CA VAL A 298 -15.00 4.39 9.07
C VAL A 298 -13.61 4.68 8.46
N LEU A 299 -13.31 5.96 8.22
CA LEU A 299 -12.00 6.38 7.71
C LEU A 299 -10.88 6.09 8.71
N GLU A 300 -11.12 6.33 9.99
CA GLU A 300 -10.15 6.06 11.05
C GLU A 300 -9.89 4.55 11.21
N GLU A 301 -10.93 3.72 11.26
CA GLU A 301 -10.82 2.25 11.33
C GLU A 301 -10.02 1.70 10.15
N THR A 302 -10.34 2.16 8.93
CA THR A 302 -9.64 1.76 7.72
C THR A 302 -8.16 2.15 7.77
N ARG A 303 -7.86 3.38 8.17
CA ARG A 303 -6.47 3.86 8.31
C ARG A 303 -5.70 3.11 9.39
N LYS A 304 -6.31 2.82 10.55
CA LYS A 304 -5.69 2.03 11.61
C LYS A 304 -5.30 0.66 11.09
N ARG A 305 -6.24 -0.07 10.49
CA ARG A 305 -6.02 -1.40 9.93
C ARG A 305 -4.89 -1.42 8.89
N LEU A 306 -4.95 -0.54 7.89
CA LEU A 306 -3.93 -0.45 6.85
C LEU A 306 -2.56 -0.03 7.41
N SER A 307 -2.53 0.91 8.37
CA SER A 307 -1.27 1.34 8.99
C SER A 307 -0.54 0.22 9.71
N GLN A 308 -1.26 -0.69 10.35
CA GLN A 308 -0.66 -1.85 11.00
C GLN A 308 -0.02 -2.79 9.97
N THR A 309 -0.70 -3.03 8.85
CA THR A 309 -0.18 -3.82 7.73
C THR A 309 1.10 -3.21 7.17
N TYR A 310 1.07 -1.93 6.77
CA TYR A 310 2.23 -1.29 6.14
C TYR A 310 3.39 -1.05 7.10
N LEU A 311 3.14 -0.85 8.40
CA LEU A 311 4.22 -0.66 9.39
C LEU A 311 4.95 -1.96 9.74
N ALA A 312 4.33 -3.12 9.53
CA ALA A 312 4.96 -4.43 9.71
C ALA A 312 5.98 -4.72 8.60
N GLU A 313 5.84 -4.08 7.42
CA GLU A 313 6.73 -4.26 6.28
C GLU A 313 8.05 -3.49 6.46
N LYS A 314 9.18 -4.20 6.35
CA LYS A 314 10.51 -3.62 6.64
C LYS A 314 10.96 -2.58 5.62
N ASN A 315 10.43 -2.63 4.39
CA ASN A 315 10.91 -1.85 3.26
C ASN A 315 10.14 -0.54 3.01
N ILE A 316 9.11 -0.23 3.80
CA ILE A 316 8.35 1.02 3.68
C ILE A 316 8.73 1.94 4.85
N SER A 317 9.17 3.17 4.63
CA SER A 317 9.46 4.13 5.70
C SER A 317 8.17 4.64 6.38
N THR A 318 8.27 5.14 7.61
CA THR A 318 7.09 5.70 8.31
C THR A 318 6.51 6.92 7.61
N ASN A 319 7.31 7.62 6.80
CA ASN A 319 6.86 8.77 6.03
C ASN A 319 6.05 8.33 4.81
N GLU A 320 6.55 7.32 4.09
CA GLU A 320 5.83 6.73 2.94
C GLU A 320 4.49 6.13 3.36
N VAL A 321 4.44 5.46 4.52
CA VAL A 321 3.17 4.97 5.10
C VAL A 321 2.16 6.11 5.28
N ALA A 322 2.59 7.33 5.63
CA ALA A 322 1.67 8.45 5.75
C ALA A 322 1.00 8.78 4.41
N TYR A 323 1.78 8.82 3.33
CA TYR A 323 1.26 9.11 1.99
C TYR A 323 0.36 7.98 1.46
N LEU A 324 0.73 6.71 1.67
CA LEU A 324 -0.10 5.54 1.32
C LEU A 324 -1.44 5.47 2.07
N LEU A 325 -1.55 6.18 3.20
CA LEU A 325 -2.77 6.33 3.99
C LEU A 325 -3.54 7.64 3.66
N GLY A 326 -3.17 8.32 2.59
CA GLY A 326 -3.84 9.52 2.07
C GLY A 326 -3.66 10.76 2.95
N TYR A 327 -2.52 10.88 3.66
CA TYR A 327 -2.19 12.09 4.42
C TYR A 327 -1.34 13.07 3.59
N LYS A 328 -1.60 14.38 3.73
CA LYS A 328 -0.79 15.44 3.09
C LYS A 328 0.63 15.54 3.61
N SER A 329 0.85 15.11 4.86
CA SER A 329 2.16 15.17 5.49
C SER A 329 2.35 14.07 6.54
N PRO A 330 3.59 13.58 6.73
CA PRO A 330 3.91 12.62 7.79
C PRO A 330 3.57 13.13 9.20
N SER A 331 3.72 14.44 9.46
CA SER A 331 3.40 15.04 10.74
C SER A 331 1.93 14.87 11.14
N GLN A 332 1.00 14.96 10.17
CA GLN A 332 -0.43 14.74 10.40
C GLN A 332 -0.70 13.28 10.78
N PHE A 333 -0.12 12.34 10.01
CA PHE A 333 -0.20 10.92 10.30
C PHE A 333 0.36 10.58 11.69
N PHE A 334 1.54 11.10 12.04
CA PHE A 334 2.21 10.79 13.31
C PHE A 334 1.38 11.24 14.51
N LYS A 335 0.74 12.40 14.41
CA LYS A 335 -0.18 12.91 15.45
C LYS A 335 -1.39 11.97 15.60
N CYS A 336 -2.03 11.61 14.50
CA CYS A 336 -3.20 10.72 14.53
C CYS A 336 -2.83 9.32 15.05
N PHE A 337 -1.75 8.73 14.53
CA PHE A 337 -1.26 7.41 14.93
C PHE A 337 -0.92 7.35 16.43
N LYS A 338 -0.25 8.38 16.96
CA LYS A 338 0.00 8.46 18.41
C LYS A 338 -1.29 8.57 19.21
N GLY A 339 -2.30 9.29 18.71
CA GLY A 339 -3.64 9.32 19.32
C GLY A 339 -4.30 7.95 19.35
N TRP A 340 -4.17 7.18 18.26
CA TRP A 340 -4.78 5.85 18.12
C TRP A 340 -4.11 4.76 18.95
N PHE A 341 -2.78 4.71 18.93
CA PHE A 341 -2.00 3.59 19.46
C PHE A 341 -1.13 3.97 20.68
N GLY A 342 -1.16 5.23 21.11
CA GLY A 342 -0.37 5.74 22.25
C GLY A 342 1.14 5.90 21.98
N VAL A 343 1.65 5.32 20.89
CA VAL A 343 3.08 5.31 20.53
C VAL A 343 3.32 5.92 19.15
N THR A 344 4.55 6.31 18.84
CA THR A 344 4.90 6.80 17.49
C THR A 344 4.97 5.64 16.50
N PRO A 345 4.72 5.86 15.19
CA PRO A 345 4.84 4.80 14.18
C PRO A 345 6.20 4.11 14.19
N LYS A 346 7.28 4.86 14.42
CA LYS A 346 8.64 4.31 14.53
C LYS A 346 8.81 3.40 15.75
N ALA A 347 8.27 3.79 16.91
CA ALA A 347 8.30 2.95 18.10
C ALA A 347 7.45 1.69 17.93
N TYR A 348 6.26 1.83 17.33
CA TYR A 348 5.38 0.72 16.98
C TYR A 348 6.10 -0.28 16.07
N ARG A 349 6.73 0.17 14.98
CA ARG A 349 7.52 -0.68 14.08
C ARG A 349 8.65 -1.42 14.79
N ASN A 350 9.40 -0.73 15.64
CA ASN A 350 10.50 -1.34 16.38
C ASN A 350 10.02 -2.46 17.33
N SER A 351 8.77 -2.40 17.81
CA SER A 351 8.19 -3.47 18.64
C SER A 351 7.97 -4.78 17.89
N PHE A 352 7.74 -4.73 16.56
CA PHE A 352 7.67 -5.93 15.71
C PHE A 352 9.06 -6.48 15.39
N MET A 353 10.07 -5.62 15.29
CA MET A 353 11.45 -6.07 15.02
C MET A 353 12.13 -6.74 16.22
N ASN A 354 11.63 -6.53 17.44
CA ASN A 354 12.22 -7.05 18.68
C ASN A 354 11.49 -8.27 19.27
N ARG A 355 10.54 -8.90 18.54
CA ARG A 355 9.97 -10.19 18.97
C ARG A 355 10.95 -11.33 18.67
N PRO A 356 11.42 -12.11 19.67
CA PRO A 356 12.20 -13.31 19.42
C PRO A 356 11.27 -14.40 18.87
N GLY A 357 11.57 -14.93 17.69
CA GLY A 357 10.95 -16.15 17.16
C GLY A 357 10.06 -15.96 15.93
N ILE A 358 10.68 -15.84 14.75
CA ILE A 358 10.33 -16.62 13.55
C ILE A 358 11.67 -16.98 12.90
N VAL A 359 12.04 -18.24 12.99
CA VAL A 359 13.22 -18.81 12.32
C VAL A 359 12.86 -19.01 10.85
N GLY A 360 13.68 -18.47 9.95
CA GLY A 360 13.48 -18.56 8.51
C GLY A 360 14.74 -18.10 7.77
N ASP A 361 15.70 -19.04 7.72
CA ASP A 361 16.88 -19.14 6.87
C ASP A 361 17.88 -17.96 6.81
N SER A 362 18.99 -18.14 7.50
CA SER A 362 20.18 -17.30 7.45
C SER A 362 21.35 -18.17 7.00
N THR A 363 21.58 -18.22 5.70
CA THR A 363 22.85 -18.75 5.19
C THR A 363 23.41 -17.79 4.14
N LEU A 364 24.60 -17.24 4.45
CA LEU A 364 25.54 -16.50 3.60
C LEU A 364 25.23 -15.02 3.28
N GLN A 365 25.71 -14.11 4.13
CA GLN A 365 26.97 -13.40 3.88
C GLN A 365 27.35 -12.51 5.08
N GLU A 366 28.35 -12.97 5.83
CA GLU A 366 29.19 -12.11 6.66
C GLU A 366 29.97 -11.15 5.76
N ASN A 367 29.75 -9.85 5.94
CA ASN A 367 30.78 -8.83 6.18
C ASN A 367 30.25 -7.44 5.79
N THR A 368 29.72 -6.71 6.77
CA THR A 368 30.17 -5.36 7.15
C THR A 368 29.44 -4.97 8.44
N THR A 369 30.15 -5.12 9.56
CA THR A 369 29.64 -4.80 10.90
C THR A 369 29.40 -3.29 11.07
N MET A 370 28.17 -2.87 11.35
CA MET A 370 27.93 -1.73 12.24
C MET A 370 27.13 -2.19 13.45
N LYS A 371 27.86 -2.65 14.48
CA LYS A 371 27.33 -2.84 15.84
C LYS A 371 26.71 -1.52 16.31
N THR A 372 25.43 -1.53 16.66
CA THR A 372 24.83 -0.50 17.51
C THR A 372 25.58 -0.49 18.84
N ARG A 373 26.56 0.42 18.98
CA ARG A 373 27.24 0.68 20.26
C ARG A 373 26.24 1.32 21.21
N ASN A 374 25.78 0.56 22.20
CA ASN A 374 25.02 1.11 23.32
C ASN A 374 25.95 1.98 24.19
N TYR A 375 25.85 3.30 24.03
CA TYR A 375 26.57 4.27 24.87
C TYR A 375 25.84 4.43 26.22
N THR A 376 26.49 4.07 27.33
CA THR A 376 25.93 4.23 28.67
C THR A 376 25.81 5.72 29.05
N PRO A 377 24.91 6.08 29.98
CA PRO A 377 24.75 7.47 30.45
C PRO A 377 26.06 8.09 30.96
N GLU A 378 26.87 7.32 31.67
CA GLU A 378 28.14 7.74 32.25
C GLU A 378 29.17 8.08 31.16
N MET A 379 29.19 7.30 30.06
CA MET A 379 30.04 7.60 28.90
C MET A 379 29.64 8.91 28.23
N LYS A 380 28.33 9.20 28.14
CA LYS A 380 27.82 10.44 27.52
C LYS A 380 28.20 11.66 28.34
N GLU A 381 28.02 11.60 29.65
CA GLU A 381 28.38 12.70 30.55
C GLU A 381 29.89 12.95 30.57
N ARG A 382 30.70 11.89 30.61
CA ARG A 382 32.16 12.00 30.51
C ARG A 382 32.62 12.63 29.20
N ALA A 383 31.99 12.25 28.09
CA ALA A 383 32.33 12.78 26.76
C ALA A 383 32.00 14.28 26.63
N VAL A 384 30.85 14.70 27.16
CA VAL A 384 30.43 16.11 27.15
C VAL A 384 31.31 16.94 28.08
N ARG A 385 31.69 16.42 29.27
CA ARG A 385 32.60 17.10 30.19
C ARG A 385 33.98 17.33 29.58
N MET A 386 34.56 16.28 28.99
CA MET A 386 35.85 16.36 28.30
C MET A 386 35.83 17.36 27.13
N LEU A 387 34.69 17.47 26.42
CA LEU A 387 34.52 18.47 25.38
C LEU A 387 34.43 19.90 25.93
N ILE A 388 33.77 20.11 27.07
CA ILE A 388 33.66 21.44 27.70
C ILE A 388 35.04 21.90 28.20
N GLU A 389 35.79 21.02 28.87
CA GLU A 389 37.12 21.33 29.41
C GLU A 389 38.15 21.65 28.31
N ALA A 390 38.08 20.95 27.17
CA ALA A 390 39.04 21.13 26.08
C ALA A 390 38.57 22.16 25.02
N LYS A 391 37.38 22.75 25.14
CA LYS A 391 36.78 23.58 24.08
C LYS A 391 37.63 24.82 23.73
N ASP A 392 38.29 25.40 24.73
CA ASP A 392 39.06 26.65 24.59
C ASP A 392 40.45 26.43 23.98
N ASP A 393 40.93 25.18 23.96
CA ASP A 393 42.21 24.79 23.34
C ASP A 393 42.09 24.60 21.81
N TYR A 394 40.89 24.72 21.23
CA TYR A 394 40.65 24.53 19.81
C TYR A 394 40.02 25.76 19.14
N PRO A 395 40.29 26.01 17.84
CA PRO A 395 39.76 27.17 17.11
C PRO A 395 38.23 27.22 17.00
N SER A 396 37.57 26.07 17.18
CA SER A 396 36.11 25.99 17.15
C SER A 396 35.61 24.79 17.95
N THR A 397 34.37 24.88 18.43
CA THR A 397 33.69 23.75 19.08
C THR A 397 33.61 22.51 18.18
N TRP A 398 33.49 22.71 16.87
CA TRP A 398 33.48 21.60 15.92
C TRP A 398 34.86 20.96 15.76
N SER A 399 35.94 21.74 15.82
CA SER A 399 37.31 21.24 15.82
C SER A 399 37.60 20.41 17.08
N ALA A 400 37.16 20.87 18.25
CA ALA A 400 37.25 20.11 19.51
C ALA A 400 36.45 18.79 19.43
N ILE A 401 35.22 18.83 18.90
CA ILE A 401 34.37 17.63 18.73
C ILE A 401 35.06 16.59 17.84
N LYS A 402 35.67 17.00 16.71
CA LYS A 402 36.40 16.09 15.81
C LYS A 402 37.62 15.46 16.47
N ALA A 403 38.32 16.18 17.33
CA ALA A 403 39.51 15.67 18.02
C ALA A 403 39.16 14.71 19.18
N ILE A 404 38.02 14.91 19.85
CA ILE A 404 37.63 14.18 21.06
C ILE A 404 36.76 12.96 20.76
N ALA A 405 35.88 13.02 19.75
CA ALA A 405 34.96 11.93 19.43
C ALA A 405 35.64 10.56 19.21
N PRO A 406 36.79 10.47 18.50
CA PRO A 406 37.52 9.21 18.35
C PRO A 406 38.04 8.63 19.67
N LYS A 407 38.48 9.49 20.61
CA LYS A 407 39.03 9.07 21.92
C LYS A 407 37.98 8.42 22.82
N ILE A 408 36.70 8.71 22.59
CA ILE A 408 35.55 8.16 23.31
C ILE A 408 34.90 6.98 22.54
N GLY A 409 35.31 6.74 21.29
CA GLY A 409 34.73 5.69 20.44
C GLY A 409 33.33 6.03 19.88
N CYS A 410 33.05 7.32 19.68
CA CYS A 410 31.81 7.81 19.06
C CYS A 410 32.08 8.65 17.81
N THR A 411 31.07 8.89 16.98
CA THR A 411 31.21 9.79 15.83
C THR A 411 31.12 11.26 16.25
N PRO A 412 31.77 12.20 15.53
CA PRO A 412 31.66 13.64 15.79
C PRO A 412 30.22 14.14 15.91
N GLU A 413 29.30 13.63 15.08
CA GLU A 413 27.88 13.97 15.09
C GLU A 413 27.17 13.50 16.36
N THR A 414 27.58 12.34 16.90
CA THR A 414 27.03 11.79 18.14
C THR A 414 27.42 12.66 19.33
N LEU A 415 28.70 13.03 19.44
CA LEU A 415 29.19 13.92 20.49
C LEU A 415 28.58 15.33 20.39
N ARG A 416 28.39 15.83 19.17
CA ARG A 416 27.68 17.10 18.91
C ARG A 416 26.24 17.07 19.40
N SER A 417 25.52 15.97 19.18
CA SER A 417 24.14 15.80 19.65
C SER A 417 24.04 15.81 21.18
N TRP A 418 24.97 15.15 21.88
CA TRP A 418 25.01 15.15 23.34
C TRP A 418 25.36 16.52 23.92
N HIS A 419 26.35 17.20 23.35
CA HIS A 419 26.73 18.56 23.74
C HIS A 419 25.57 19.55 23.54
N LYS A 420 24.84 19.47 22.42
CA LYS A 420 23.65 20.30 22.18
C LYS A 420 22.58 20.06 23.24
N LYS A 421 22.25 18.80 23.54
CA LYS A 421 21.29 18.45 24.61
C LYS A 421 21.74 18.89 26.00
N HIS A 422 23.05 18.93 26.26
CA HIS A 422 23.58 19.46 27.51
C HIS A 422 23.39 20.97 27.59
N ILE A 423 23.74 21.72 26.54
CA ILE A 423 23.52 23.17 26.46
C ILE A 423 22.05 23.52 26.64
N ASP A 424 21.15 22.81 25.94
CA ASP A 424 19.70 23.01 26.03
C ASP A 424 19.15 22.76 27.45
N LYS A 425 19.87 21.97 28.28
CA LYS A 425 19.53 21.72 29.69
C LYS A 425 20.20 22.69 30.66
N THR A 426 21.38 23.22 30.34
CA THR A 426 22.15 24.13 31.23
C THR A 426 21.79 25.60 31.04
N ILE A 427 21.23 25.97 29.87
CA ILE A 427 20.83 27.34 29.56
C ILE A 427 19.35 27.31 29.15
N PRO A 428 18.41 27.73 30.02
CA PRO A 428 17.00 27.81 29.65
C PRO A 428 16.81 28.76 28.45
N ALA A 429 15.93 28.39 27.52
CA ALA A 429 15.66 29.03 26.22
C ALA A 429 15.43 30.55 26.24
N ASN A 430 15.19 31.16 27.41
CA ASN A 430 14.92 32.59 27.55
C ASN A 430 16.19 33.47 27.41
N ILE A 431 17.36 33.00 27.84
CA ILE A 431 18.62 33.77 27.77
C ILE A 431 19.22 33.74 26.35
N GLN A 432 19.06 32.62 25.65
CA GLN A 432 19.57 32.43 24.29
C GLN A 432 18.72 33.18 23.25
N ALA A 433 17.40 33.32 23.48
CA ALA A 433 16.52 34.14 22.65
C ALA A 433 16.83 35.64 22.78
N GLN A 434 17.20 36.10 23.98
CA GLN A 434 17.50 37.52 24.23
C GLN A 434 18.84 37.93 23.58
N SER A 435 19.88 37.11 23.70
CA SER A 435 21.18 37.32 23.05
C SER A 435 21.12 37.19 21.51
N GLN A 436 20.32 36.24 20.99
CA GLN A 436 20.14 36.10 19.54
C GLN A 436 19.32 37.24 18.94
N ALA A 437 18.29 37.74 19.64
CA ALA A 437 17.52 38.89 19.19
C ALA A 437 18.37 40.17 19.12
N GLU A 438 19.26 40.40 20.10
CA GLU A 438 20.20 41.52 20.06
C GLU A 438 21.19 41.39 18.90
N ARG A 439 21.76 40.19 18.69
CA ARG A 439 22.68 39.92 17.57
C ARG A 439 22.02 40.09 16.21
N ILE A 440 20.77 39.66 16.06
CA ILE A 440 19.98 39.86 14.82
C ILE A 440 19.76 41.36 14.59
N LYS A 441 19.40 42.11 15.62
CA LYS A 441 19.15 43.55 15.52
C LYS A 441 20.41 44.35 15.14
N GLU A 442 21.57 43.91 15.63
CA GLU A 442 22.89 44.48 15.31
C GLU A 442 23.31 44.14 13.87
N LEU A 443 23.15 42.88 13.44
CA LEU A 443 23.41 42.45 12.05
C LEU A 443 22.46 43.09 11.04
N GLU A 444 21.21 43.37 11.42
CA GLU A 444 20.25 44.12 10.60
C GLU A 444 20.60 45.60 10.49
N ARG A 445 21.25 46.18 11.52
CA ARG A 445 21.79 47.53 11.45
C ARG A 445 23.01 47.58 10.54
N GLU A 446 23.98 46.68 10.71
CA GLU A 446 25.14 46.60 9.81
C GLU A 446 24.72 46.35 8.36
N ASN A 447 23.73 45.47 8.11
CA ASN A 447 23.24 45.26 6.75
C ASN A 447 22.57 46.50 6.15
N ARG A 448 21.90 47.33 6.95
CA ARG A 448 21.33 48.59 6.47
C ARG A 448 22.41 49.61 6.15
N GLU A 449 23.43 49.72 6.99
CA GLU A 449 24.58 50.60 6.78
C GLU A 449 25.38 50.16 5.54
N LEU A 450 25.65 48.86 5.37
CA LEU A 450 26.30 48.30 4.18
C LEU A 450 25.47 48.50 2.90
N LYS A 451 24.14 48.35 2.98
CA LYS A 451 23.26 48.65 1.84
C LYS A 451 23.28 50.12 1.46
N GLN A 452 23.27 51.03 2.44
CA GLN A 452 23.41 52.47 2.18
C GLN A 452 24.78 52.81 1.59
N ALA A 453 25.86 52.25 2.13
CA ALA A 453 27.21 52.43 1.60
C ALA A 453 27.31 51.93 0.15
N ASN A 454 26.75 50.76 -0.16
CA ASN A 454 26.70 50.22 -1.51
C ASN A 454 25.85 51.08 -2.46
N GLU A 455 24.74 51.65 -2.00
CA GLU A 455 23.95 52.61 -2.79
C GLU A 455 24.72 53.91 -3.06
N ILE A 456 25.48 54.40 -2.09
CA ILE A 456 26.36 55.57 -2.27
C ILE A 456 27.47 55.25 -3.27
N ILE A 457 28.12 54.09 -3.17
CA ILE A 457 29.15 53.64 -4.11
C ILE A 457 28.55 53.48 -5.52
N LYS A 458 27.35 52.91 -5.65
CA LYS A 458 26.66 52.81 -6.95
C LYS A 458 26.35 54.17 -7.55
N LYS A 459 25.88 55.13 -6.74
CA LYS A 459 25.63 56.51 -7.19
C LYS A 459 26.92 57.23 -7.57
N ALA A 460 27.99 57.05 -6.80
CA ALA A 460 29.30 57.60 -7.10
C ALA A 460 29.86 57.03 -8.41
N ALA A 461 29.82 55.71 -8.60
CA ALA A 461 30.24 55.05 -9.84
C ALA A 461 29.39 55.47 -11.05
N GLY A 462 28.08 55.70 -10.86
CA GLY A 462 27.20 56.23 -11.90
C GLY A 462 27.54 57.67 -12.28
N LEU A 463 27.89 58.52 -11.30
CA LEU A 463 28.31 59.90 -11.54
C LEU A 463 29.70 59.98 -12.20
N GLU A 464 30.61 59.08 -11.83
CA GLU A 464 31.95 58.99 -12.40
C GLU A 464 31.88 58.50 -13.87
N ALA A 465 31.05 57.50 -14.16
CA ALA A 465 30.76 57.04 -15.52
C ALA A 465 30.11 58.14 -16.38
N GLN A 466 29.23 58.97 -15.80
CA GLN A 466 28.62 60.12 -16.50
C GLN A 466 29.64 61.23 -16.76
N ALA A 467 30.51 61.53 -15.79
CA ALA A 467 31.58 62.53 -15.93
C ALA A 467 32.67 62.11 -16.94
N GLU A 468 32.90 60.81 -17.11
CA GLU A 468 33.84 60.26 -18.09
C GLU A 468 33.27 60.29 -19.52
N LEU A 469 31.95 60.15 -19.69
CA LEU A 469 31.24 60.38 -20.96
C LEU A 469 31.22 61.86 -21.38
N ASP A 470 31.20 62.79 -20.42
CA ASP A 470 31.19 64.25 -20.69
C ASP A 470 32.59 64.84 -20.97
N ARG A 471 33.68 64.06 -20.84
CA ARG A 471 35.03 64.47 -21.26
C ARG A 471 35.17 64.39 -22.78
N LYS A 472 35.12 65.55 -23.45
CA LYS A 472 35.47 65.65 -24.89
C LYS A 472 36.90 65.16 -25.14
N PRO A 473 37.13 64.33 -26.17
CA PRO A 473 38.48 63.88 -26.52
C PRO A 473 39.30 65.06 -27.06
N LYS A 474 40.59 65.09 -26.70
CA LYS A 474 41.59 66.03 -27.24
C LYS A 474 42.02 65.62 -28.65
#